data_AF-M2UEG8-F1
#
_entry.id   AF-M2UEG8-F1
#
_cell.length_a   1.000
_cell.length_b   1.000
_cell.length_c   1.000
_cell.angle_alpha   90.00
_cell.angle_beta   90.00
_cell.angle_gamma   90.00
#
_symmetry.space_group_name_H-M   'P 1'
#
loop_
_entity.id
_entity.type
_entity.pdbx_description
1 polymer ?
#
loop_
_entity_poly.entity_id
_entity_poly.type
_entity_poly.pdbx_seq_one_letter_code
_entity_poly.pdbx_strand_id
1 'polypeptide(L)'
;MDDHTVAPAKDSEPSTATQDHTAQDETETSHDERLNHLAHQLDQSHLHCSYWKFQSIDDDRRAAAHGFTTPEELLVLANNSDERHDDIKIVWMGATGHPGSRSAVVGTASQHLQTIYELRNLLGLPMSLQGQVPIYPTSTDVCLKQYWEKNYGEQSSARTVQAHQAAGQQELSPATLDPGLVNQSCLAPATVPPQVAFGLMVGETYSTERTHDTEMLAKQVVPAGQLPESLVPPQNYDEIAQRQESFSTTATFSATTFCATDTWSHSDLVNMAKLPCIDCGDDDGHTNDCHIGNLNFNENLTMLDYRILADIVEQFDPGPWTTHFDPYPEREPEDPQVQIAGIAEVIRNEDSYKDDSELHGLPDEYMIILWAFKTSDNVEVIDW
;
A
#
# COMPACT_ATOMS: atom_id res chain seq x y z
N MET A 1 -5.32 -28.79 -50.57
CA MET A 1 -4.27 -27.78 -50.35
C MET A 1 -5.06 -26.60 -49.87
N ASP A 2 -5.34 -26.60 -48.57
CA ASP A 2 -6.37 -25.74 -47.98
C ASP A 2 -5.66 -24.97 -46.87
N ASP A 3 -5.55 -23.67 -47.13
CA ASP A 3 -4.76 -22.70 -46.40
C ASP A 3 -5.62 -22.13 -45.28
N HIS A 4 -5.51 -22.70 -44.09
CA HIS A 4 -6.23 -22.21 -42.91
C HIS A 4 -5.41 -21.10 -42.23
N THR A 5 -5.82 -19.87 -42.49
CA THR A 5 -5.34 -18.67 -41.78
C THR A 5 -5.87 -18.68 -40.35
N VAL A 6 -4.98 -18.87 -39.38
CA VAL A 6 -5.27 -18.77 -37.95
C VAL A 6 -5.19 -17.30 -37.53
N ALA A 7 -6.30 -16.76 -37.03
CA ALA A 7 -6.33 -15.41 -36.42
C ALA A 7 -5.73 -15.46 -35.00
N PRO A 8 -4.97 -14.43 -34.56
CA PRO A 8 -4.41 -14.40 -33.22
C PRO A 8 -5.47 -13.96 -32.19
N ALA A 9 -5.50 -14.69 -31.07
CA ALA A 9 -6.27 -14.37 -29.88
C ALA A 9 -5.87 -12.99 -29.33
N LYS A 10 -6.85 -12.12 -29.10
CA LYS A 10 -6.72 -10.87 -28.36
C LYS A 10 -7.45 -11.05 -27.04
N ASP A 11 -6.74 -11.48 -26.01
CA ASP A 11 -7.23 -11.39 -24.62
C ASP A 11 -6.05 -11.06 -23.72
N SER A 12 -6.04 -9.83 -23.23
CA SER A 12 -5.25 -9.40 -22.08
C SER A 12 -5.99 -8.20 -21.49
N GLU A 13 -6.95 -8.48 -20.61
CA GLU A 13 -7.55 -7.45 -19.77
C GLU A 13 -6.49 -6.93 -18.79
N PRO A 14 -6.37 -5.61 -18.60
CA PRO A 14 -5.42 -5.05 -17.66
C PRO A 14 -5.89 -5.28 -16.24
N SER A 15 -5.04 -5.94 -15.46
CA SER A 15 -5.19 -6.13 -14.02
C SER A 15 -5.28 -4.78 -13.30
N THR A 16 -6.27 -4.62 -12.42
CA THR A 16 -6.44 -3.51 -11.48
C THR A 16 -5.39 -3.57 -10.36
N ALA A 17 -4.12 -3.41 -10.74
CA ALA A 17 -3.06 -3.04 -9.81
C ALA A 17 -3.17 -1.54 -9.54
N THR A 18 -2.94 -1.13 -8.30
CA THR A 18 -2.81 0.26 -7.83
C THR A 18 -2.02 1.07 -8.86
N GLN A 19 -2.72 1.95 -9.57
CA GLN A 19 -2.14 2.71 -10.67
C GLN A 19 -1.32 3.86 -10.07
N ASP A 20 -0.04 3.60 -9.83
CA ASP A 20 0.91 4.63 -9.44
C ASP A 20 1.01 5.65 -10.59
N HIS A 21 0.44 6.83 -10.37
CA HIS A 21 0.47 7.93 -11.34
C HIS A 21 1.92 8.40 -11.50
N THR A 22 2.48 8.19 -12.69
CA THR A 22 3.73 8.81 -13.13
C THR A 22 3.41 10.16 -13.77
N ALA A 23 4.26 11.17 -13.56
CA ALA A 23 4.05 12.56 -13.95
C ALA A 23 4.13 12.88 -15.45
N GLN A 24 3.66 11.96 -16.27
CA GLN A 24 3.72 12.04 -17.72
C GLN A 24 2.32 12.15 -18.30
N ASP A 25 1.94 13.37 -18.68
CA ASP A 25 0.96 13.59 -19.73
C ASP A 25 1.74 14.15 -20.93
N GLU A 26 2.00 13.31 -21.92
CA GLU A 26 2.77 13.66 -23.11
C GLU A 26 1.95 14.60 -24.00
N THR A 27 2.02 15.91 -23.74
CA THR A 27 1.56 16.92 -24.70
C THR A 27 2.69 17.26 -25.66
N GLU A 28 2.72 16.51 -26.76
CA GLU A 28 3.64 16.68 -27.89
C GLU A 28 3.52 18.11 -28.47
N THR A 29 4.45 19.00 -28.12
CA THR A 29 4.52 20.36 -28.69
C THR A 29 5.82 20.58 -29.45
N SER A 30 5.70 20.49 -30.78
CA SER A 30 6.38 21.28 -31.81
C SER A 30 7.83 21.76 -31.54
N HIS A 31 8.79 20.95 -32.00
CA HIS A 31 9.95 21.26 -32.86
C HIS A 31 10.64 22.65 -32.85
N ASP A 32 10.76 23.33 -31.70
CA ASP A 32 11.71 24.43 -31.53
C ASP A 32 12.70 24.06 -30.40
N GLU A 33 13.96 23.80 -30.78
CA GLU A 33 15.09 23.28 -29.97
C GLU A 33 15.57 24.26 -28.88
N ARG A 34 14.66 24.99 -28.25
CA ARG A 34 14.96 25.90 -27.16
C ARG A 34 14.41 25.29 -25.88
N LEU A 35 15.16 24.33 -25.32
CA LEU A 35 15.11 23.75 -23.97
C LEU A 35 14.00 24.29 -23.03
N ASN A 36 12.74 24.22 -23.45
CA ASN A 36 11.55 24.36 -22.61
C ASN A 36 11.19 22.99 -22.03
N HIS A 37 12.10 22.02 -22.18
CA HIS A 37 12.05 20.73 -21.54
C HIS A 37 11.81 20.92 -20.04
N LEU A 38 10.66 20.38 -19.63
CA LEU A 38 10.42 19.80 -18.32
C LEU A 38 10.07 20.79 -17.20
N ALA A 39 9.36 21.87 -17.53
CA ALA A 39 8.29 22.28 -16.61
C ALA A 39 7.20 21.21 -16.68
N HIS A 40 7.42 20.06 -16.01
CA HIS A 40 6.41 19.02 -15.87
C HIS A 40 5.15 19.69 -15.36
N GLN A 41 4.13 19.73 -16.22
CA GLN A 41 2.83 20.24 -15.83
C GLN A 41 2.25 19.19 -14.91
N LEU A 42 2.45 19.40 -13.61
CA LEU A 42 1.85 18.57 -12.57
C LEU A 42 0.35 18.58 -12.82
N ASP A 43 -0.21 17.43 -13.18
CA ASP A 43 -1.66 17.31 -13.24
C ASP A 43 -2.26 17.43 -11.82
N GLN A 44 -3.58 17.55 -11.71
CA GLN A 44 -4.22 17.65 -10.41
C GLN A 44 -4.06 16.38 -9.55
N SER A 45 -3.84 15.21 -10.15
CA SER A 45 -3.60 13.97 -9.42
C SER A 45 -2.26 14.01 -8.67
N HIS A 46 -1.22 14.64 -9.23
CA HIS A 46 0.08 14.85 -8.56
C HIS A 46 0.01 15.81 -7.38
N LEU A 47 -1.03 16.65 -7.29
CA LEU A 47 -1.25 17.48 -6.11
C LEU A 47 -1.87 16.68 -4.96
N HIS A 48 -2.59 15.60 -5.29
CA HIS A 48 -3.23 14.71 -4.33
C HIS A 48 -2.36 13.52 -3.95
N CYS A 49 -1.44 13.11 -4.81
CA CYS A 49 -0.49 12.04 -4.60
C CYS A 49 0.90 12.58 -4.28
N SER A 50 1.72 11.75 -3.64
CA SER A 50 3.14 12.07 -3.49
C SER A 50 3.89 11.80 -4.79
N TYR A 51 4.89 12.62 -5.11
CA TYR A 51 5.64 12.50 -6.37
C TYR A 51 7.11 12.89 -6.22
N TRP A 52 7.94 12.44 -7.16
CA TRP A 52 9.35 12.81 -7.25
C TRP A 52 9.58 13.96 -8.23
N LYS A 53 10.59 14.78 -7.95
CA LYS A 53 11.11 15.77 -8.90
C LYS A 53 12.61 15.98 -8.72
N PHE A 54 13.30 16.45 -9.75
CA PHE A 54 14.66 16.96 -9.59
C PHE A 54 14.67 18.22 -8.72
N GLN A 55 15.72 18.40 -7.92
CA GLN A 55 15.81 19.55 -7.01
C GLN A 55 15.98 20.88 -7.77
N SER A 56 16.74 20.86 -8.86
CA SER A 56 17.07 22.04 -9.66
C SER A 56 17.15 21.73 -11.14
N ILE A 57 17.14 22.77 -11.99
CA ILE A 57 17.35 22.64 -13.44
C ILE A 57 18.74 22.05 -13.75
N ASP A 58 19.74 22.30 -12.89
CA ASP A 58 21.07 21.73 -13.09
C ASP A 58 21.09 20.22 -12.75
N ASP A 59 20.29 19.77 -11.79
CA ASP A 59 20.08 18.33 -11.51
C ASP A 59 19.38 17.65 -12.68
N ASP A 60 18.36 18.29 -13.24
CA ASP A 60 17.63 17.82 -14.43
C ASP A 60 18.58 17.66 -15.65
N ARG A 61 19.44 18.65 -15.91
CA ARG A 61 20.46 18.56 -16.97
C ARG A 61 21.48 17.45 -16.74
N ARG A 62 21.91 17.24 -15.49
CA ARG A 62 22.80 16.12 -15.15
C ARG A 62 22.10 14.79 -15.39
N ALA A 63 20.87 14.64 -14.93
CA ALA A 63 20.05 13.45 -15.17
C ALA A 63 19.90 13.15 -16.67
N ALA A 64 19.57 14.16 -17.47
CA ALA A 64 19.50 14.02 -18.93
C ALA A 64 20.84 13.64 -19.57
N ALA A 65 21.97 14.16 -19.07
CA ALA A 65 23.30 13.77 -19.54
C ALA A 65 23.65 12.30 -19.22
N HIS A 66 23.05 11.74 -18.17
CA HIS A 66 23.12 10.31 -17.83
C HIS A 66 22.05 9.46 -18.54
N GLY A 67 21.17 10.07 -19.34
CA GLY A 67 20.12 9.37 -20.06
C GLY A 67 18.83 9.13 -19.27
N PHE A 68 18.65 9.77 -18.11
CA PHE A 68 17.41 9.72 -17.35
C PHE A 68 16.45 10.81 -17.81
N THR A 69 15.18 10.46 -17.94
CA THR A 69 14.10 11.42 -18.23
C THR A 69 13.30 11.78 -17.00
N THR A 70 13.27 10.90 -15.99
CA THR A 70 12.54 11.13 -14.73
C THR A 70 13.36 10.74 -13.48
N PRO A 71 13.05 11.32 -12.32
CA PRO A 71 13.63 10.89 -11.04
C PRO A 71 13.31 9.43 -10.68
N GLU A 72 12.15 8.94 -11.10
CA GLU A 72 11.69 7.57 -10.89
C GLU A 72 12.59 6.57 -11.63
N GLU A 73 12.93 6.84 -12.90
CA GLU A 73 13.90 6.03 -13.66
C GLU A 73 15.26 5.99 -12.97
N LEU A 74 15.72 7.15 -12.48
CA LEU A 74 16.96 7.26 -11.71
C LEU A 74 16.92 6.40 -10.45
N LEU A 75 15.82 6.42 -9.69
CA LEU A 75 15.65 5.59 -8.49
C LEU A 75 15.59 4.10 -8.80
N VAL A 76 14.87 3.70 -9.85
CA VAL A 76 14.79 2.29 -10.29
C VAL A 76 16.16 1.79 -10.72
N LEU A 77 16.93 2.58 -11.49
CA LEU A 77 18.29 2.17 -11.87
C LEU A 77 19.23 2.09 -10.66
N ALA A 78 19.19 3.10 -9.78
CA ALA A 78 20.01 3.12 -8.56
C ALA A 78 19.68 1.97 -7.59
N ASN A 79 18.44 1.47 -7.61
CA ASN A 79 18.02 0.30 -6.83
C ASN A 79 18.56 -1.02 -7.42
N ASN A 80 18.72 -1.09 -8.75
CA ASN A 80 19.07 -2.31 -9.47
C ASN A 80 20.55 -2.39 -9.86
N SER A 81 21.34 -1.35 -9.59
CA SER A 81 22.75 -1.26 -9.97
C SER A 81 23.60 -0.75 -8.81
N ASP A 82 24.91 -1.03 -8.87
CA ASP A 82 25.90 -0.47 -7.92
C ASP A 82 26.35 0.94 -8.32
N GLU A 83 25.83 1.51 -9.41
CA GLU A 83 26.19 2.84 -9.90
C GLU A 83 25.59 3.92 -9.00
N ARG A 84 26.44 4.85 -8.56
CA ARG A 84 26.03 5.95 -7.68
C ARG A 84 25.89 7.23 -8.48
N HIS A 85 24.70 7.81 -8.43
CA HIS A 85 24.38 9.10 -9.03
C HIS A 85 24.28 10.20 -7.95
N ASP A 86 25.31 10.28 -7.11
CA ASP A 86 25.33 11.17 -5.93
C ASP A 86 25.45 12.66 -6.29
N ASP A 87 25.71 12.98 -7.56
CA ASP A 87 25.74 14.33 -8.12
C ASP A 87 24.36 14.86 -8.53
N ILE A 88 23.33 14.01 -8.58
CA ILE A 88 21.94 14.37 -8.89
C ILE A 88 21.11 14.34 -7.61
N LYS A 89 20.52 15.49 -7.27
CA LYS A 89 19.59 15.61 -6.15
C LYS A 89 18.15 15.59 -6.62
N ILE A 90 17.36 14.79 -5.93
CA ILE A 90 15.93 14.65 -6.14
C ILE A 90 15.19 15.07 -4.86
N VAL A 91 13.90 15.31 -5.02
CA VAL A 91 13.02 15.80 -3.97
C VAL A 91 11.76 14.95 -3.97
N TRP A 92 11.47 14.36 -2.82
CA TRP A 92 10.17 13.76 -2.55
C TRP A 92 9.20 14.82 -2.07
N MET A 93 8.09 14.96 -2.78
CA MET A 93 6.98 15.83 -2.41
C MET A 93 5.86 14.95 -1.85
N GLY A 94 5.65 14.99 -0.53
CA GLY A 94 4.58 14.23 0.10
C GLY A 94 3.19 14.80 -0.24
N ALA A 95 2.18 13.93 -0.31
CA ALA A 95 0.78 14.32 -0.48
C ALA A 95 0.32 15.22 0.67
N THR A 96 -0.46 16.27 0.36
CA THR A 96 -0.99 17.18 1.38
C THR A 96 -1.80 16.44 2.43
N GLY A 97 -1.41 16.55 3.70
CA GLY A 97 -2.14 15.97 4.84
C GLY A 97 -1.44 14.78 5.51
N HIS A 98 -0.43 14.19 4.88
CA HIS A 98 0.33 13.10 5.50
C HIS A 98 1.25 13.65 6.63
N PRO A 99 1.37 13.02 7.81
CA PRO A 99 2.17 13.54 8.92
C PRO A 99 3.66 13.77 8.58
N GLY A 100 4.19 13.04 7.59
CA GLY A 100 5.53 13.25 7.02
C GLY A 100 5.62 14.23 5.84
N SER A 101 4.49 14.69 5.28
CA SER A 101 4.45 15.54 4.07
C SER A 101 4.78 17.01 4.29
N ARG A 102 4.97 17.44 5.55
CA ARG A 102 5.17 18.86 5.89
C ARG A 102 6.46 19.46 5.31
N SER A 103 7.41 18.60 4.95
CA SER A 103 8.69 19.02 4.40
C SER A 103 9.02 18.18 3.17
N ALA A 104 9.40 18.86 2.10
CA ALA A 104 10.02 18.21 0.96
C ALA A 104 11.33 17.53 1.44
N VAL A 105 11.45 16.22 1.21
CA VAL A 105 12.67 15.47 1.56
C VAL A 105 13.61 15.57 0.39
N VAL A 106 14.80 16.14 0.61
CA VAL A 106 15.80 16.39 -0.43
C VAL A 106 17.01 15.50 -0.19
N GLY A 107 17.45 14.79 -1.22
CA GLY A 107 18.61 13.91 -1.14
C GLY A 107 19.05 13.39 -2.50
N THR A 108 20.11 12.60 -2.50
CA THR A 108 20.52 11.80 -3.66
C THR A 108 19.67 10.53 -3.75
N ALA A 109 19.67 9.86 -4.91
CA ALA A 109 18.95 8.59 -5.07
C ALA A 109 19.37 7.54 -4.01
N SER A 110 20.67 7.44 -3.72
CA SER A 110 21.24 6.55 -2.71
C SER A 110 20.72 6.85 -1.30
N GLN A 111 20.66 8.13 -0.91
CA GLN A 111 20.12 8.57 0.38
C GLN A 111 18.63 8.25 0.51
N HIS A 112 17.86 8.50 -0.55
CA HIS A 112 16.43 8.18 -0.57
C HIS A 112 16.18 6.68 -0.46
N LEU A 113 16.88 5.85 -1.23
CA LEU A 113 16.79 4.40 -1.15
C LEU A 113 17.14 3.87 0.25
N GLN A 114 18.23 4.36 0.84
CA GLN A 114 18.60 4.01 2.20
C GLN A 114 17.48 4.33 3.19
N THR A 115 16.92 5.53 3.12
CA THR A 115 15.81 5.96 4.00
C THR A 115 14.58 5.09 3.78
N ILE A 116 14.22 4.78 2.52
CA ILE A 116 13.09 3.91 2.19
C ILE A 116 13.29 2.52 2.80
N TYR A 117 14.48 1.93 2.67
CA TYR A 117 14.78 0.63 3.26
C TYR A 117 14.76 0.62 4.78
N GLU A 118 15.29 1.65 5.43
CA GLU A 118 15.19 1.81 6.88
C GLU A 118 13.73 1.85 7.35
N LEU A 119 12.89 2.61 6.65
CA LEU A 119 11.46 2.72 6.95
C LEU A 119 10.69 1.43 6.68
N ARG A 120 11.00 0.72 5.59
CA ARG A 120 10.39 -0.59 5.31
C ARG A 120 10.76 -1.60 6.38
N ASN A 121 12.03 -1.64 6.79
CA ASN A 121 12.49 -2.48 7.88
C ASN A 121 11.81 -2.13 9.22
N LEU A 122 11.65 -0.84 9.52
CA LEU A 122 10.94 -0.36 10.72
C LEU A 122 9.48 -0.83 10.76
N LEU A 123 8.82 -0.88 9.59
CA LEU A 123 7.42 -1.26 9.43
C LEU A 123 7.20 -2.76 9.19
N GLY A 124 8.26 -3.57 9.12
CA GLY A 124 8.17 -4.98 8.76
C GLY A 124 7.71 -5.24 7.32
N LEU A 125 7.88 -4.27 6.41
CA LEU A 125 7.55 -4.42 4.99
C LEU A 125 8.64 -5.20 4.23
N PRO A 126 8.30 -5.90 3.13
CA PRO A 126 9.27 -6.64 2.33
C PRO A 126 10.42 -5.75 1.83
N MET A 127 11.66 -6.22 1.87
CA MET A 127 12.81 -5.41 1.41
C MET A 127 12.96 -5.34 -0.11
N SER A 128 12.23 -6.15 -0.88
CA SER A 128 12.30 -6.09 -2.35
C SER A 128 11.46 -4.94 -2.90
N LEU A 129 12.04 -4.19 -3.84
CA LEU A 129 11.40 -3.16 -4.66
C LEU A 129 11.47 -3.53 -6.16
N GLN A 130 11.71 -4.81 -6.46
CA GLN A 130 12.02 -5.23 -7.83
C GLN A 130 10.84 -4.92 -8.78
N GLY A 131 11.13 -4.15 -9.83
CA GLY A 131 10.14 -3.75 -10.84
C GLY A 131 9.17 -2.65 -10.40
N GLN A 132 9.35 -2.05 -9.22
CA GLN A 132 8.52 -0.96 -8.72
C GLN A 132 9.34 0.30 -8.51
N VAL A 133 8.70 1.47 -8.65
CA VAL A 133 9.31 2.74 -8.29
C VAL A 133 9.45 2.80 -6.77
N PRO A 134 10.66 3.04 -6.22
CA PRO A 134 10.84 3.22 -4.79
C PRO A 134 10.01 4.40 -4.27
N ILE A 135 9.09 4.12 -3.34
CA ILE A 135 8.21 5.11 -2.72
C ILE A 135 8.36 5.05 -1.19
N TYR A 136 8.32 6.22 -0.55
CA TYR A 136 8.28 6.31 0.91
C TYR A 136 6.99 5.67 1.45
N PRO A 137 7.06 4.77 2.44
CA PRO A 137 5.86 4.19 3.03
C PRO A 137 4.92 5.28 3.56
N THR A 138 3.65 5.22 3.16
CA THR A 138 2.57 6.08 3.65
C THR A 138 1.74 5.30 4.66
N SER A 139 2.16 5.33 5.93
CA SER A 139 1.46 4.67 7.02
C SER A 139 1.13 5.67 8.13
N THR A 140 0.02 5.44 8.83
CA THR A 140 -0.35 6.17 10.05
C THR A 140 0.37 5.64 11.30
N ASP A 141 1.27 4.66 11.13
CA ASP A 141 2.04 4.06 12.21
C ASP A 141 2.80 5.09 13.06
N VAL A 142 2.69 4.94 14.38
CA VAL A 142 3.31 5.82 15.37
C VAL A 142 4.85 5.81 15.26
N CYS A 143 5.45 4.68 14.93
CA CYS A 143 6.90 4.52 14.73
C CYS A 143 7.36 5.34 13.52
N LEU A 144 6.59 5.33 12.43
CA LEU A 144 6.90 6.14 11.25
C LEU A 144 6.84 7.64 11.57
N LYS A 145 5.82 8.06 12.30
CA LYS A 145 5.71 9.45 12.78
C LYS A 145 6.91 9.85 13.65
N GLN A 146 7.28 9.02 14.62
CA GLN A 146 8.45 9.25 15.48
C GLN A 146 9.75 9.29 14.68
N TYR A 147 9.89 8.44 13.65
CA TYR A 147 11.05 8.47 12.76
C TYR A 147 11.16 9.81 12.04
N TRP A 148 10.07 10.30 11.45
CA TRP A 148 10.05 11.60 10.76
C TRP A 148 10.31 12.76 11.71
N GLU A 149 9.68 12.78 12.88
CA GLU A 149 9.90 13.81 13.90
C GLU A 149 11.36 13.83 14.39
N LYS A 150 11.95 12.65 14.63
CA LYS A 150 13.34 12.51 15.08
C LYS A 150 14.36 12.94 14.02
N ASN A 151 14.18 12.51 12.77
CA ASN A 151 15.18 12.73 11.73
C ASN A 151 15.00 14.07 10.99
N TYR A 152 13.77 14.59 10.93
CA TYR A 152 13.43 15.76 10.09
C TYR A 152 12.67 16.86 10.85
N GLY A 153 12.19 16.62 12.07
CA GLY A 153 11.41 17.60 12.84
C GLY A 153 12.19 18.86 13.23
N GLU A 154 13.50 18.74 13.47
CA GLU A 154 14.33 19.88 13.88
C GLU A 154 14.55 20.91 12.76
N GLN A 155 14.57 20.47 11.51
CA GLN A 155 14.74 21.38 10.36
C GLN A 155 13.56 22.35 10.19
N SER A 156 12.36 21.97 10.65
CA SER A 156 11.18 22.82 10.56
C SER A 156 11.21 24.00 11.54
N SER A 157 11.89 23.88 12.68
CA SER A 157 11.85 24.90 13.74
C SER A 157 12.80 26.07 13.45
N ALA A 158 13.93 25.81 12.80
CA ALA A 158 14.95 26.82 12.51
C ALA A 158 14.50 27.86 11.47
N ARG A 159 13.66 27.48 10.49
CA ARG A 159 13.21 28.38 9.41
C ARG A 159 12.24 29.46 9.89
N THR A 160 11.41 29.14 10.88
CA THR A 160 10.44 30.08 11.45
C THR A 160 11.12 31.22 12.21
N VAL A 161 12.24 30.95 12.89
CA VAL A 161 12.95 31.98 13.66
C VAL A 161 13.68 32.98 12.76
N GLN A 162 14.23 32.54 11.62
CA GLN A 162 14.91 33.43 10.67
C GLN A 162 13.94 34.36 9.91
N ALA A 163 12.74 33.88 9.56
CA ALA A 163 11.74 34.72 8.90
C ALA A 163 11.27 35.88 9.80
N HIS A 164 11.17 35.67 11.11
CA HIS A 164 10.81 36.72 12.06
C HIS A 164 11.95 37.71 12.35
N GLN A 165 13.22 37.29 12.28
CA GLN A 165 14.35 38.21 12.43
C GLN A 165 14.58 39.10 11.21
N ALA A 166 14.25 38.63 10.00
CA ALA A 166 14.34 39.44 8.78
C ALA A 166 13.26 40.54 8.69
N ALA A 167 12.12 40.38 9.38
CA ALA A 167 11.03 41.36 9.38
C ALA A 167 11.21 42.50 10.39
N GLY A 168 12.24 42.45 11.26
CA GLY A 168 12.44 43.39 12.37
C GLY A 168 13.46 44.52 12.15
N GLN A 169 14.05 44.67 10.96
CA GLN A 169 15.10 45.70 10.72
C GLN A 169 14.78 46.76 9.64
N GLN A 170 13.52 46.95 9.26
CA GLN A 170 13.12 48.17 8.56
C GLN A 170 12.59 49.22 9.54
N GLU A 171 13.49 49.82 10.32
CA GLU A 171 13.22 51.06 11.04
C GLU A 171 14.13 52.17 10.50
N LEU A 172 13.50 53.04 9.70
CA LEU A 172 13.77 54.46 9.47
C LEU A 172 15.22 54.98 9.52
N SER A 173 15.71 55.44 8.38
CA SER A 173 16.64 56.57 8.32
C SER A 173 16.10 57.65 7.38
N PRO A 174 16.09 58.94 7.81
CA PRO A 174 15.59 60.04 7.00
C PRO A 174 16.65 60.53 6.02
N ALA A 175 16.16 61.08 4.91
CA ALA A 175 16.93 61.69 3.84
C ALA A 175 17.79 62.88 4.33
N THR A 176 19.01 63.00 3.78
CA THR A 176 19.67 64.29 3.56
C THR A 176 20.53 64.17 2.29
N LEU A 177 20.24 65.06 1.34
CA LEU A 177 21.00 65.33 0.12
C LEU A 177 22.32 66.05 0.45
N ASP A 178 23.43 65.68 -0.22
CA ASP A 178 24.16 66.59 -1.14
C ASP A 178 25.28 65.85 -1.93
N PRO A 179 25.71 66.37 -3.10
CA PRO A 179 26.67 65.73 -4.00
C PRO A 179 28.11 66.26 -3.82
N GLY A 180 29.10 65.39 -3.98
CA GLY A 180 30.50 65.80 -3.99
C GLY A 180 31.45 64.69 -4.44
N LEU A 181 32.04 64.88 -5.62
CA LEU A 181 33.15 64.13 -6.20
C LEU A 181 34.32 63.89 -5.23
N VAL A 182 35.01 62.74 -5.36
CA VAL A 182 36.44 62.59 -5.73
C VAL A 182 36.96 61.18 -5.36
N ASN A 183 37.71 60.60 -6.31
CA ASN A 183 38.60 59.43 -6.25
C ASN A 183 39.30 59.15 -4.91
N GLN A 184 39.48 57.87 -4.55
CA GLN A 184 40.80 57.19 -4.53
C GLN A 184 40.75 55.75 -3.98
N SER A 185 41.57 54.91 -4.61
CA SER A 185 41.93 53.53 -4.28
C SER A 185 42.53 53.32 -2.88
N CYS A 186 42.33 52.13 -2.28
CA CYS A 186 43.37 51.14 -1.99
C CYS A 186 42.98 50.15 -0.85
N LEU A 187 43.03 48.85 -1.21
CA LEU A 187 43.61 47.70 -0.51
C LEU A 187 43.24 47.31 0.95
N ALA A 188 42.85 46.03 1.05
CA ALA A 188 43.12 45.01 2.09
C ALA A 188 42.07 44.82 3.23
N PRO A 189 42.10 43.70 3.98
CA PRO A 189 41.78 42.34 3.51
C PRO A 189 40.77 41.59 4.40
N ALA A 190 40.26 40.48 3.84
CA ALA A 190 39.58 39.31 4.40
C ALA A 190 39.26 39.22 5.91
N THR A 191 38.00 38.95 6.23
CA THR A 191 37.59 38.25 7.45
C THR A 191 36.69 37.08 7.05
N VAL A 192 37.21 35.86 7.23
CA VAL A 192 36.51 34.58 7.00
C VAL A 192 35.78 34.20 8.29
N PRO A 193 34.49 33.83 8.26
CA PRO A 193 33.81 33.28 9.42
C PRO A 193 34.15 31.78 9.62
N PRO A 194 34.09 31.27 10.86
CA PRO A 194 34.54 29.91 11.19
C PRO A 194 33.58 28.86 10.62
N GLN A 195 34.13 27.92 9.86
CA GLN A 195 33.45 26.68 9.50
C GLN A 195 33.34 25.78 10.73
N VAL A 196 32.10 25.37 11.04
CA VAL A 196 31.81 24.34 12.03
C VAL A 196 32.13 22.99 11.38
N ALA A 197 33.18 22.34 11.87
CA ALA A 197 33.59 21.01 11.45
C ALA A 197 32.59 19.97 12.00
N PHE A 198 31.86 19.30 11.11
CA PHE A 198 31.21 18.03 11.44
C PHE A 198 32.24 16.91 11.30
N GLY A 199 32.34 16.09 12.35
CA GLY A 199 33.32 15.03 12.47
C GLY A 199 33.13 13.93 11.42
N LEU A 200 34.20 13.63 10.69
CA LEU A 200 34.38 12.36 9.99
C LEU A 200 34.55 11.24 11.03
N MET A 201 33.63 10.28 11.04
CA MET A 201 33.90 8.94 11.56
C MET A 201 34.60 8.13 10.45
N VAL A 202 35.82 7.68 10.75
CA VAL A 202 36.64 6.78 9.96
C VAL A 202 36.57 5.37 10.57
N GLY A 203 36.46 4.37 9.70
CA GLY A 203 36.60 2.93 10.01
C GLY A 203 35.24 2.24 10.07
N GLU A 204 34.93 1.20 9.31
CA GLU A 204 35.78 0.03 9.02
C GLU A 204 35.59 -0.48 7.58
N THR A 205 36.71 -0.68 6.90
CA THR A 205 36.82 -1.41 5.64
C THR A 205 36.83 -2.91 5.93
N TYR A 206 35.85 -3.67 5.42
CA TYR A 206 35.95 -5.12 5.30
C TYR A 206 36.36 -5.46 3.86
N SER A 207 37.59 -5.95 3.72
CA SER A 207 38.14 -6.51 2.49
C SER A 207 37.45 -7.82 2.11
N THR A 208 36.97 -7.88 0.87
CA THR A 208 36.52 -9.12 0.21
C THR A 208 37.69 -9.70 -0.57
N GLU A 209 38.26 -10.81 -0.10
CA GLU A 209 39.11 -11.69 -0.90
C GLU A 209 38.71 -13.14 -0.63
N ARG A 210 38.05 -13.78 -1.60
CA ARG A 210 38.17 -15.23 -1.79
C ARG A 210 37.86 -15.60 -3.24
N THR A 211 38.91 -15.61 -4.04
CA THR A 211 39.05 -16.43 -5.25
C THR A 211 38.94 -17.91 -4.90
N HIS A 212 38.06 -18.64 -5.56
CA HIS A 212 38.28 -20.05 -5.86
C HIS A 212 37.72 -20.38 -7.24
N ASP A 213 38.66 -20.69 -8.11
CA ASP A 213 38.52 -21.16 -9.47
C ASP A 213 38.43 -22.70 -9.50
N THR A 214 37.72 -23.22 -10.50
CA THR A 214 38.07 -24.44 -11.27
C THR A 214 37.57 -25.83 -10.82
N GLU A 215 36.58 -26.30 -11.61
CA GLU A 215 36.48 -27.60 -12.32
C GLU A 215 35.73 -28.85 -11.80
N MET A 216 34.90 -29.33 -12.74
CA MET A 216 34.74 -30.71 -13.25
C MET A 216 34.00 -31.78 -12.43
N LEU A 217 32.74 -31.98 -12.84
CA LEU A 217 32.26 -33.18 -13.54
C LEU A 217 32.68 -34.56 -13.00
N ALA A 218 31.77 -35.26 -12.32
CA ALA A 218 31.70 -36.73 -12.37
C ALA A 218 30.28 -37.25 -12.04
N LYS A 219 29.78 -38.07 -12.97
CA LYS A 219 28.60 -38.93 -12.87
C LYS A 219 28.81 -40.05 -11.83
N GLN A 220 27.79 -40.38 -11.04
CA GLN A 220 27.59 -41.71 -10.45
C GLN A 220 26.12 -41.83 -10.04
N VAL A 221 25.26 -42.50 -10.81
CA VAL A 221 24.97 -43.95 -10.82
C VAL A 221 24.36 -44.43 -9.48
N VAL A 222 23.04 -44.62 -9.54
CA VAL A 222 22.18 -45.34 -8.59
C VAL A 222 22.65 -46.80 -8.42
N PRO A 223 22.47 -47.39 -7.23
CA PRO A 223 21.82 -48.70 -7.24
C PRO A 223 20.72 -48.84 -6.17
N ALA A 224 19.70 -49.57 -6.60
CA ALA A 224 18.62 -50.12 -5.82
C ALA A 224 19.11 -51.13 -4.77
N GLY A 225 18.40 -51.22 -3.65
CA GLY A 225 18.54 -52.28 -2.66
C GLY A 225 17.56 -52.10 -1.51
N GLN A 226 16.41 -52.78 -1.60
CA GLN A 226 15.98 -53.86 -0.69
C GLN A 226 15.33 -53.41 0.62
N LEU A 227 13.99 -53.46 0.59
CA LEU A 227 13.13 -53.78 1.73
C LEU A 227 13.50 -55.14 2.33
N PRO A 228 13.29 -55.32 3.64
CA PRO A 228 12.67 -56.54 4.11
C PRO A 228 11.40 -56.25 4.92
N GLU A 229 10.33 -56.94 4.49
CA GLU A 229 9.21 -57.34 5.32
C GLU A 229 9.69 -57.99 6.62
N SER A 230 9.07 -57.61 7.74
CA SER A 230 8.96 -58.52 8.89
C SER A 230 7.54 -58.43 9.46
N LEU A 231 6.82 -59.52 9.26
CA LEU A 231 5.50 -59.83 9.81
C LEU A 231 5.61 -60.39 11.25
N VAL A 232 4.45 -60.40 11.94
CA VAL A 232 4.00 -61.18 13.13
C VAL A 232 4.46 -60.70 14.55
N PRO A 233 3.67 -60.95 15.64
CA PRO A 233 2.85 -59.96 16.38
C PRO A 233 2.92 -60.15 17.93
N PRO A 234 1.82 -59.96 18.69
CA PRO A 234 1.62 -58.91 19.67
C PRO A 234 2.18 -59.25 21.07
N GLN A 235 2.58 -58.23 21.84
CA GLN A 235 2.71 -58.37 23.28
C GLN A 235 1.84 -57.35 24.01
N ASN A 236 0.84 -57.95 24.64
CA ASN A 236 0.01 -57.46 25.70
C ASN A 236 0.86 -57.00 26.89
N TYR A 237 0.70 -55.76 27.33
CA TYR A 237 1.00 -55.33 28.69
C TYR A 237 -0.10 -54.39 29.17
N ASP A 238 -0.88 -54.92 30.11
CA ASP A 238 -1.71 -54.17 31.04
C ASP A 238 -0.87 -53.21 31.90
N GLU A 239 -1.57 -52.18 32.39
CA GLU A 239 -1.37 -51.55 33.69
C GLU A 239 -0.20 -50.54 33.82
N ILE A 240 -0.56 -49.25 33.89
CA ILE A 240 -0.43 -48.44 35.12
C ILE A 240 -1.28 -47.18 34.96
N ALA A 241 -2.20 -47.01 35.90
CA ALA A 241 -3.02 -45.83 36.08
C ALA A 241 -2.17 -44.64 36.55
N GLN A 242 -2.31 -43.48 35.88
CA GLN A 242 -1.97 -42.20 36.48
C GLN A 242 -3.03 -41.15 36.16
N ARG A 243 -3.78 -40.78 37.20
CA ARG A 243 -4.72 -39.66 37.28
C ARG A 243 -4.05 -38.37 36.84
N GLN A 244 -4.51 -37.78 35.75
CA GLN A 244 -4.51 -36.32 35.55
C GLN A 244 -5.96 -35.88 35.35
N GLU A 245 -6.55 -35.38 36.42
CA GLU A 245 -7.82 -34.65 36.39
C GLU A 245 -7.57 -33.32 35.65
N SER A 246 -7.94 -33.29 34.37
CA SER A 246 -8.03 -32.06 33.59
C SER A 246 -9.52 -31.82 33.34
N PHE A 247 -10.08 -30.82 34.02
CA PHE A 247 -11.45 -30.38 33.77
C PHE A 247 -11.49 -29.71 32.38
N SER A 248 -12.03 -30.43 31.40
CA SER A 248 -12.35 -29.88 30.09
C SER A 248 -13.83 -29.53 30.07
N THR A 249 -14.13 -28.23 30.09
CA THR A 249 -15.50 -27.71 29.95
C THR A 249 -15.82 -27.64 28.46
N THR A 250 -16.45 -28.70 27.94
CA THR A 250 -16.94 -28.73 26.56
C THR A 250 -18.21 -27.87 26.46
N ALA A 251 -18.06 -26.60 26.06
CA ALA A 251 -19.19 -25.81 25.59
C ALA A 251 -19.50 -26.21 24.15
N THR A 252 -20.66 -26.81 23.94
CA THR A 252 -21.19 -27.14 22.62
C THR A 252 -21.77 -25.87 22.02
N PHE A 253 -21.03 -25.21 21.13
CA PHE A 253 -21.55 -24.13 20.30
C PHE A 253 -22.02 -24.74 18.97
N SER A 254 -23.35 -24.82 18.80
CA SER A 254 -23.96 -25.11 17.50
C SER A 254 -23.87 -23.85 16.64
N ALA A 255 -22.91 -23.82 15.72
CA ALA A 255 -22.82 -22.78 14.70
C ALA A 255 -23.73 -23.16 13.52
N THR A 256 -24.98 -22.71 13.54
CA THR A 256 -25.82 -22.63 12.33
C THR A 256 -25.43 -21.36 11.58
N THR A 257 -24.66 -21.52 10.51
CA THR A 257 -24.28 -20.44 9.60
C THR A 257 -25.43 -20.23 8.62
N PHE A 258 -26.34 -19.30 8.93
CA PHE A 258 -27.30 -18.76 7.98
C PHE A 258 -26.70 -17.52 7.35
N CYS A 259 -26.48 -17.54 6.03
CA CYS A 259 -26.26 -16.32 5.26
C CYS A 259 -27.62 -15.64 5.08
N ALA A 260 -28.08 -14.92 6.09
CA ALA A 260 -29.27 -14.10 6.00
C ALA A 260 -28.89 -12.76 5.37
N THR A 261 -29.49 -12.43 4.22
CA THR A 261 -29.59 -11.05 3.75
C THR A 261 -30.54 -10.33 4.71
N ASP A 262 -30.02 -9.93 5.87
CA ASP A 262 -30.78 -9.32 6.93
C ASP A 262 -31.17 -7.89 6.56
N THR A 263 -32.28 -7.77 5.84
CA THR A 263 -33.02 -6.52 5.73
C THR A 263 -33.68 -6.28 7.08
N TRP A 264 -33.04 -5.50 7.95
CA TRP A 264 -33.57 -5.22 9.29
C TRP A 264 -34.94 -4.57 9.16
N SER A 265 -35.95 -5.18 9.77
CA SER A 265 -37.29 -4.62 9.72
C SER A 265 -37.33 -3.33 10.55
N HIS A 266 -38.23 -2.41 10.21
CA HIS A 266 -38.43 -1.20 11.02
C HIS A 266 -38.75 -1.52 12.49
N SER A 267 -39.38 -2.68 12.75
CA SER A 267 -39.64 -3.17 14.10
C SER A 267 -38.36 -3.56 14.85
N ASP A 268 -37.33 -4.03 14.16
CA ASP A 268 -36.04 -4.37 14.77
C ASP A 268 -35.27 -3.11 15.18
N LEU A 269 -35.32 -2.07 14.35
CA LEU A 269 -34.76 -0.75 14.69
C LEU A 269 -35.45 -0.14 15.92
N VAL A 270 -36.77 -0.25 16.03
CA VAL A 270 -37.53 0.22 17.22
C VAL A 270 -37.18 -0.59 18.47
N ASN A 271 -36.83 -1.87 18.33
CA ASN A 271 -36.42 -2.69 19.46
C ASN A 271 -34.97 -2.42 19.89
N MET A 272 -34.08 -2.04 18.98
CA MET A 272 -32.73 -1.57 19.34
C MET A 272 -32.75 -0.26 20.12
N ALA A 273 -33.74 0.60 19.89
CA ALA A 273 -33.94 1.81 20.69
C ALA A 273 -34.32 1.56 22.16
N LYS A 274 -34.62 0.30 22.55
CA LYS A 274 -34.93 -0.13 23.93
C LYS A 274 -33.75 -0.81 24.62
N LEU A 275 -32.57 -0.79 24.02
CA LEU A 275 -31.38 -1.30 24.69
C LEU A 275 -30.92 -0.25 25.72
N PRO A 276 -30.60 -0.67 26.97
CA PRO A 276 -30.10 0.25 27.97
C PRO A 276 -28.85 0.96 27.46
N CYS A 277 -28.86 2.28 27.51
CA CYS A 277 -27.72 3.06 27.06
C CYS A 277 -26.53 2.84 28.00
N ILE A 278 -25.38 2.42 27.47
CA ILE A 278 -24.19 2.18 28.31
C ILE A 278 -23.62 3.46 28.95
N ASP A 279 -23.87 4.61 28.33
CA ASP A 279 -23.36 5.92 28.78
C ASP A 279 -24.24 6.58 29.85
N CYS A 280 -25.57 6.63 29.67
CA CYS A 280 -26.49 7.23 30.65
C CYS A 280 -27.28 6.23 31.52
N GLY A 281 -27.25 4.93 31.21
CA GLY A 281 -27.92 3.88 31.98
C GLY A 281 -29.45 3.88 31.91
N ASP A 282 -30.04 4.62 30.97
CA ASP A 282 -31.49 4.71 30.80
C ASP A 282 -32.00 3.60 29.86
N ASP A 283 -33.13 3.01 30.20
CA ASP A 283 -33.73 1.84 29.53
C ASP A 283 -34.67 2.23 28.38
N ASP A 284 -35.16 3.48 28.40
CA ASP A 284 -36.19 3.99 27.47
C ASP A 284 -35.67 5.07 26.49
N GLY A 285 -34.34 5.23 26.39
CA GLY A 285 -33.70 6.13 25.43
C GLY A 285 -32.45 6.82 25.98
N HIS A 286 -32.10 7.95 25.38
CA HIS A 286 -30.95 8.75 25.79
C HIS A 286 -31.42 10.06 26.43
N THR A 287 -30.90 10.37 27.61
CA THR A 287 -31.09 11.68 28.24
C THR A 287 -30.38 12.77 27.43
N ASN A 288 -30.82 14.02 27.54
CA ASN A 288 -30.21 15.14 26.78
C ASN A 288 -28.73 15.41 27.14
N ASP A 289 -28.27 14.87 28.27
CA ASP A 289 -26.88 14.92 28.72
C ASP A 289 -26.07 13.66 28.35
N CYS A 290 -26.69 12.66 27.71
CA CYS A 290 -26.00 11.49 27.18
C CYS A 290 -25.22 11.84 25.90
N HIS A 291 -23.98 11.34 25.77
CA HIS A 291 -23.17 11.58 24.58
C HIS A 291 -23.80 11.01 23.31
N ILE A 292 -24.53 9.89 23.42
CA ILE A 292 -25.24 9.26 22.31
C ILE A 292 -26.53 10.04 21.98
N GLY A 293 -27.26 10.51 22.99
CA GLY A 293 -28.48 11.30 22.81
C GLY A 293 -28.26 12.66 22.14
N ASN A 294 -27.06 13.21 22.25
CA ASN A 294 -26.69 14.47 21.61
C ASN A 294 -26.18 14.30 20.17
N LEU A 295 -26.16 13.06 19.65
CA LEU A 295 -25.88 12.80 18.24
C LEU A 295 -27.08 13.25 17.40
N ASN A 296 -26.99 14.46 16.85
CA ASN A 296 -27.94 14.91 15.84
C ASN A 296 -27.60 14.24 14.51
N PHE A 297 -28.29 13.15 14.19
CA PHE A 297 -28.26 12.57 12.86
C PHE A 297 -28.92 13.56 11.89
N ASN A 298 -28.11 14.31 11.16
CA ASN A 298 -28.61 15.16 10.10
C ASN A 298 -29.09 14.24 8.97
N GLU A 299 -30.39 14.24 8.68
CA GLU A 299 -30.98 13.39 7.63
C GLU A 299 -30.37 13.65 6.23
N ASN A 300 -29.72 14.81 6.05
CA ASN A 300 -29.06 15.21 4.82
C ASN A 300 -27.55 15.44 5.07
N LEU A 301 -26.80 14.36 5.21
CA LEU A 301 -25.34 14.43 5.26
C LEU A 301 -24.81 14.95 3.92
N THR A 302 -23.96 15.97 3.97
CA THR A 302 -23.23 16.43 2.78
C THR A 302 -22.07 15.49 2.48
N MET A 303 -21.53 15.54 1.26
CA MET A 303 -20.32 14.77 0.90
C MET A 303 -19.13 15.06 1.82
N LEU A 304 -19.06 16.26 2.42
CA LEU A 304 -18.01 16.59 3.38
C LEU A 304 -18.24 15.88 4.72
N ASP A 305 -19.50 15.79 5.17
CA ASP A 305 -19.86 15.08 6.40
C ASP A 305 -19.58 13.58 6.28
N TYR A 306 -19.83 12.98 5.11
CA TYR A 306 -19.46 11.59 4.83
C TYR A 306 -17.96 11.35 4.90
N ARG A 307 -17.13 12.28 4.40
CA ARG A 307 -15.67 12.17 4.52
C ARG A 307 -15.22 12.29 5.97
N ILE A 308 -15.75 13.25 6.70
CA ILE A 308 -15.43 13.43 8.13
C ILE A 308 -15.81 12.17 8.91
N LEU A 309 -16.98 11.57 8.63
CA LEU A 309 -17.38 10.31 9.24
C LEU A 309 -16.44 9.16 8.89
N ALA A 310 -16.03 9.05 7.62
CA ALA A 310 -15.06 8.04 7.20
C ALA A 310 -13.70 8.21 7.92
N ASP A 311 -13.19 9.44 7.99
CA ASP A 311 -11.93 9.76 8.66
C ASP A 311 -12.01 9.47 10.17
N ILE A 312 -13.15 9.78 10.81
CA ILE A 312 -13.38 9.49 12.23
C ILE A 312 -13.45 7.98 12.47
N VAL A 313 -14.21 7.24 11.64
CA VAL A 313 -14.29 5.78 11.75
C VAL A 313 -12.90 5.15 11.59
N GLU A 314 -12.11 5.60 10.62
CA GLU A 314 -10.73 5.15 10.42
C GLU A 314 -9.81 5.52 11.60
N GLN A 315 -9.97 6.72 12.18
CA GLN A 315 -9.17 7.19 13.30
C GLN A 315 -9.45 6.44 14.61
N PHE A 316 -10.72 6.11 14.87
CA PHE A 316 -11.15 5.45 16.10
C PHE A 316 -11.26 3.94 15.97
N ASP A 317 -10.89 3.39 14.81
CA ASP A 317 -10.73 1.97 14.62
C ASP A 317 -9.59 1.46 15.53
N PRO A 318 -9.83 0.54 16.48
CA PRO A 318 -8.80 0.04 17.41
C PRO A 318 -7.65 -0.74 16.72
N GLY A 319 -7.67 -0.79 15.40
CA GLY A 319 -6.62 -1.13 14.42
C GLY A 319 -7.30 -1.10 13.06
N PRO A 320 -6.60 -1.00 11.91
CA PRO A 320 -7.27 -0.99 10.62
C PRO A 320 -8.27 -2.14 10.56
N TRP A 321 -9.53 -1.92 10.18
CA TRP A 321 -10.54 -2.97 10.01
C TRP A 321 -10.04 -4.13 9.12
N THR A 322 -9.02 -3.87 8.30
CA THR A 322 -8.27 -4.85 7.50
C THR A 322 -7.31 -5.75 8.30
N THR A 323 -7.06 -5.48 9.59
CA THR A 323 -6.11 -6.17 10.46
C THR A 323 -6.75 -6.96 11.58
N HIS A 324 -8.02 -6.71 11.91
CA HIS A 324 -8.69 -7.36 13.04
C HIS A 324 -9.31 -8.72 12.72
N PHE A 325 -9.30 -9.13 11.46
CA PHE A 325 -9.78 -10.43 11.08
C PHE A 325 -9.25 -10.75 9.68
N ASP A 326 -8.50 -11.83 9.55
CA ASP A 326 -8.76 -12.75 8.45
C ASP A 326 -9.82 -13.72 9.01
N PRO A 327 -11.12 -13.35 9.04
CA PRO A 327 -12.16 -14.15 9.70
C PRO A 327 -12.42 -15.45 8.97
N TYR A 328 -11.88 -15.55 7.76
CA TYR A 328 -11.95 -16.71 6.92
C TYR A 328 -10.50 -17.10 6.69
N PRO A 329 -9.87 -17.89 7.60
CA PRO A 329 -8.72 -18.68 7.17
C PRO A 329 -9.06 -19.25 5.79
N GLU A 330 -8.16 -19.09 4.81
CA GLU A 330 -8.35 -19.62 3.45
C GLU A 330 -9.01 -21.00 3.60
N ARG A 331 -10.31 -21.08 3.27
CA ARG A 331 -11.04 -22.33 3.49
C ARG A 331 -10.29 -23.37 2.68
N GLU A 332 -10.00 -24.50 3.31
CA GLU A 332 -9.44 -25.62 2.57
C GLU A 332 -10.28 -25.81 1.31
N PRO A 333 -9.65 -25.86 0.12
CA PRO A 333 -10.38 -25.93 -1.14
C PRO A 333 -11.45 -27.02 -1.07
N GLU A 334 -12.72 -26.63 -1.23
CA GLU A 334 -13.82 -27.60 -1.17
C GLU A 334 -13.63 -28.65 -2.28
N ASP A 335 -13.89 -29.91 -1.94
CA ASP A 335 -13.87 -31.00 -2.92
C ASP A 335 -14.79 -30.65 -4.11
N PRO A 336 -14.37 -30.84 -5.37
CA PRO A 336 -15.17 -30.45 -6.53
C PRO A 336 -16.59 -31.01 -6.51
N GLN A 337 -16.82 -32.20 -5.95
CA GLN A 337 -18.17 -32.74 -5.84
C GLN A 337 -19.05 -31.97 -4.86
N VAL A 338 -18.48 -31.46 -3.76
CA VAL A 338 -19.19 -30.63 -2.79
C VAL A 338 -19.58 -29.29 -3.43
N GLN A 339 -18.67 -28.68 -4.19
CA GLN A 339 -18.97 -27.44 -4.92
C GLN A 339 -20.09 -27.64 -5.95
N ILE A 340 -20.00 -28.71 -6.76
CA ILE A 340 -21.05 -29.06 -7.74
C ILE A 340 -22.39 -29.28 -7.04
N ALA A 341 -22.42 -30.04 -5.95
CA ALA A 341 -23.64 -30.29 -5.19
C ALA A 341 -24.24 -28.99 -4.61
N GLY A 342 -23.40 -28.09 -4.08
CA GLY A 342 -23.83 -26.79 -3.57
C GLY A 342 -24.42 -25.90 -4.65
N ILE A 343 -23.77 -25.79 -5.82
CA ILE A 343 -24.29 -25.03 -6.96
C ILE A 343 -25.61 -25.65 -7.44
N ALA A 344 -25.69 -26.99 -7.54
CA ALA A 344 -26.90 -27.68 -7.93
C ALA A 344 -28.05 -27.44 -6.95
N GLU A 345 -27.78 -27.39 -5.65
CA GLU A 345 -28.78 -27.05 -4.63
C GLU A 345 -29.31 -25.61 -4.80
N VAL A 346 -28.44 -24.64 -5.06
CA VAL A 346 -28.84 -23.26 -5.36
C VAL A 346 -29.76 -23.21 -6.58
N ILE A 347 -29.35 -23.85 -7.69
CA ILE A 347 -30.16 -23.87 -8.93
C ILE A 347 -31.52 -24.52 -8.71
N ARG A 348 -31.60 -25.64 -7.96
CA ARG A 348 -32.90 -26.30 -7.68
C ARG A 348 -33.89 -25.41 -6.93
N ASN A 349 -33.40 -24.40 -6.21
CA ASN A 349 -34.23 -23.44 -5.47
C ASN A 349 -34.71 -22.26 -6.34
N GLU A 350 -34.08 -22.03 -7.50
CA GLU A 350 -34.48 -20.99 -8.45
C GLU A 350 -35.81 -21.32 -9.13
N ASP A 351 -36.61 -20.29 -9.42
CA ASP A 351 -37.92 -20.47 -10.06
C ASP A 351 -37.79 -20.95 -11.52
N SER A 352 -36.75 -20.48 -12.22
CA SER A 352 -36.42 -20.91 -13.59
C SER A 352 -36.16 -22.42 -13.70
N TYR A 353 -35.61 -23.04 -12.65
CA TYR A 353 -35.44 -24.49 -12.60
C TYR A 353 -36.77 -25.20 -12.34
N LYS A 354 -37.60 -24.70 -11.43
CA LYS A 354 -38.88 -25.36 -11.05
C LYS A 354 -39.84 -25.46 -12.24
N ASP A 355 -39.81 -24.47 -13.12
CA ASP A 355 -40.66 -24.41 -14.31
C ASP A 355 -40.12 -25.22 -15.51
N ASP A 356 -38.85 -25.67 -15.47
CA ASP A 356 -38.21 -26.41 -16.56
C ASP A 356 -38.03 -27.90 -16.23
N SER A 357 -38.98 -28.71 -16.71
CA SER A 357 -38.99 -30.16 -16.48
C SER A 357 -37.79 -30.91 -17.08
N GLU A 358 -37.08 -30.35 -18.06
CA GLU A 358 -35.92 -31.01 -18.68
C GLU A 358 -34.72 -31.05 -17.73
N LEU A 359 -34.64 -30.10 -16.81
CA LEU A 359 -33.55 -30.03 -15.83
C LEU A 359 -33.73 -31.05 -14.71
N HIS A 360 -34.95 -31.53 -14.44
CA HIS A 360 -35.25 -32.35 -13.25
C HIS A 360 -34.70 -33.77 -13.31
N GLY A 361 -34.41 -34.27 -14.52
CA GLY A 361 -33.90 -35.63 -14.74
C GLY A 361 -32.39 -35.72 -14.93
N LEU A 362 -31.68 -34.59 -14.96
CA LEU A 362 -30.26 -34.55 -15.28
C LEU A 362 -29.38 -34.74 -14.04
N PRO A 363 -28.22 -35.42 -14.17
CA PRO A 363 -27.18 -35.36 -13.15
C PRO A 363 -26.70 -33.92 -12.93
N ASP A 364 -26.22 -33.62 -11.72
CA ASP A 364 -25.89 -32.26 -11.26
C ASP A 364 -24.96 -31.52 -12.21
N GLU A 365 -23.93 -32.18 -12.76
CA GLU A 365 -23.00 -31.53 -13.68
C GLU A 365 -23.69 -31.06 -14.97
N TYR A 366 -24.56 -31.89 -15.54
CA TYR A 366 -25.26 -31.56 -16.78
C TYR A 366 -26.42 -30.59 -16.54
N MET A 367 -27.08 -30.70 -15.39
CA MET A 367 -28.15 -29.80 -14.97
C MET A 367 -27.64 -28.37 -14.81
N ILE A 368 -26.48 -28.18 -14.16
CA ILE A 368 -25.85 -26.86 -14.01
C ILE A 368 -25.51 -26.26 -15.37
N ILE A 369 -24.87 -27.02 -16.26
CA ILE A 369 -24.46 -26.54 -17.58
C ILE A 369 -25.67 -26.17 -18.44
N LEU A 370 -26.71 -27.00 -18.48
CA LEU A 370 -27.91 -26.73 -19.28
C LEU A 370 -28.69 -25.53 -18.72
N TRP A 371 -28.81 -25.42 -17.40
CA TRP A 371 -29.44 -24.26 -16.77
C TRP A 371 -28.69 -22.96 -17.11
N ALA A 372 -27.36 -22.97 -17.05
CA ALA A 372 -26.54 -21.82 -17.41
C ALA A 372 -26.76 -21.38 -18.87
N PHE A 373 -26.87 -22.33 -19.81
CA PHE A 373 -27.20 -22.00 -21.20
C PHE A 373 -28.62 -21.46 -21.36
N LYS A 374 -29.62 -22.05 -20.72
CA LYS A 374 -31.02 -21.60 -20.84
C LYS A 374 -31.28 -20.24 -20.19
N THR A 375 -30.50 -19.88 -19.17
CA THR A 375 -30.62 -18.60 -18.45
C THR A 375 -29.73 -17.49 -18.99
N SER A 376 -28.76 -17.82 -19.85
CA SER A 376 -27.89 -16.83 -20.48
C SER A 376 -28.61 -16.10 -21.61
N ASP A 377 -28.62 -14.77 -21.52
CA ASP A 377 -29.13 -13.93 -22.60
C ASP A 377 -28.35 -14.22 -23.90
N ASN A 378 -29.08 -14.44 -25.00
CA ASN A 378 -28.58 -14.71 -26.35
C ASN A 378 -28.09 -16.14 -26.63
N VAL A 379 -28.37 -17.12 -25.76
CA VAL A 379 -28.15 -18.53 -26.08
C VAL A 379 -29.49 -19.21 -26.35
N GLU A 380 -29.69 -19.69 -27.57
CA GLU A 380 -30.85 -20.51 -27.94
C GLU A 380 -30.44 -21.99 -27.86
N VAL A 381 -31.06 -22.74 -26.95
CA VAL A 381 -30.87 -24.18 -26.83
C VAL A 381 -31.78 -24.86 -27.86
N ILE A 382 -31.18 -25.59 -28.80
CA ILE A 382 -31.92 -26.28 -29.89
C ILE A 382 -32.31 -27.67 -29.41
N ASP A 383 -33.62 -27.95 -29.36
CA ASP A 383 -34.16 -29.28 -29.10
C ASP A 383 -33.91 -30.21 -30.31
N TRP A 384 -33.30 -31.38 -30.07
CA TRP A 384 -32.97 -32.35 -31.11
C TRP A 384 -33.98 -33.50 -31.22
#